data_AF-A0A947T1Z6-F1
#
_entry.id   AF-A0A947T1Z6-F1
#
_cell.length_a   1.000
_cell.length_b   1.000
_cell.length_c   1.000
_cell.angle_alpha   90.00
_cell.angle_beta   90.00
_cell.angle_gamma   90.00
#
_symmetry.space_group_name_H-M   'P 1'
#
loop_
_entity.id
_entity.type
_entity.pdbx_description
1 polymer ?
#
loop_
_entity_poly.entity_id
_entity_poly.type
_entity_poly.pdbx_seq_one_letter_code
_entity_poly.pdbx_strand_id
1 'polypeptide(L)'
;MLAFGISGLPPDGVDDEVFLDSVAEAGHRAYELAFVHGFPWKEDRCERFGALAEARNIRLSIHAPYFAILTSDDPEKAVHTRSALEHTMKLGKAMGARVVVAHTGYTRGRTAEELHALAVANLEVIEPKVRHLGVALGLETTGTERAFGTLGDIALIASEFGFVRPVVDWAYVHAMSGNGLTTVEAFESVIAFLRSEFPGWAVDPLHCQFTDNLFGPKGEIRHVPYGEGTLRVGPLVEAAVRTGLQMTLISEAHDDASHQRIHAEVEAALAGARPDPPREGTRPLASGVITFPAGVRLAPDGDGWAPVGAVHPLRITNPDKVFFPADGYTKGDLLQYYASIAPLLLPHLEGRAIVMSRYPDGADGDSFYEKQAPSHRPDWLPVAPLWSEHRGEPIEFVTAPDVDSLLWIVNLGAIEIHPWLTKAADPGRPTQAIFDLDPAEGADWEQVVTVAGLVRLVLQRLGLEGHPKTSGATGIHVYVPLDPIHDYARVRAFVEAVGRMIVAAAPDVATMEWDIGSRTGRVFIDHNQNVGGKTIASVYSVRPRPGAPVSTPLVWGELDEILPDHLTLATIWDRVARFGDLFSPLLEGTQRLEAAEEALGID
;
A
#
# COMPACT_ATOMS: atom_id res chain seq x y z
N MET A 1 -8.32 1.02 -17.48
CA MET A 1 -8.51 2.40 -16.98
C MET A 1 -9.79 2.47 -16.16
N LEU A 2 -10.96 2.39 -16.79
CA LEU A 2 -12.25 2.36 -16.06
C LEU A 2 -12.85 0.94 -16.10
N ALA A 3 -13.49 0.52 -15.00
CA ALA A 3 -14.35 -0.66 -14.92
C ALA A 3 -15.75 -0.24 -14.47
N PHE A 4 -16.73 -0.30 -15.37
CA PHE A 4 -18.11 0.10 -15.09
C PHE A 4 -18.95 -1.07 -14.56
N GLY A 5 -19.84 -0.81 -13.62
CA GLY A 5 -20.68 -1.82 -12.97
C GLY A 5 -21.97 -1.28 -12.40
N ILE A 6 -22.72 -2.17 -11.76
CA ILE A 6 -23.96 -1.88 -11.01
C ILE A 6 -23.89 -2.55 -9.63
N SER A 7 -24.76 -2.14 -8.71
CA SER A 7 -24.89 -2.74 -7.37
C SER A 7 -26.15 -3.61 -7.28
N GLY A 8 -26.11 -4.68 -6.48
CA GLY A 8 -27.29 -5.50 -6.22
C GLY A 8 -27.00 -6.86 -5.58
N LEU A 9 -28.01 -7.73 -5.61
CA LEU A 9 -27.89 -9.15 -5.31
C LEU A 9 -28.37 -9.96 -6.52
N PRO A 10 -27.71 -11.08 -6.87
CA PRO A 10 -28.23 -12.02 -7.85
C PRO A 10 -29.66 -12.46 -7.49
N PRO A 11 -30.62 -12.50 -8.44
CA PRO A 11 -32.00 -12.86 -8.14
C PRO A 11 -32.14 -14.28 -7.57
N ASP A 12 -33.07 -14.46 -6.63
CA ASP A 12 -33.29 -15.76 -5.98
C ASP A 12 -33.57 -16.88 -6.99
N GLY A 13 -32.80 -17.97 -6.89
CA GLY A 13 -32.94 -19.15 -7.75
C GLY A 13 -32.27 -19.05 -9.12
N VAL A 14 -31.60 -17.94 -9.44
CA VAL A 14 -30.70 -17.86 -10.61
C VAL A 14 -29.35 -18.46 -10.25
N ASP A 15 -28.76 -19.22 -11.17
CA ASP A 15 -27.43 -19.80 -11.00
C ASP A 15 -26.35 -18.71 -11.07
N ASP A 16 -25.33 -18.83 -10.22
CA ASP A 16 -24.24 -17.85 -10.08
C ASP A 16 -23.47 -17.65 -11.41
N GLU A 17 -23.32 -18.71 -12.22
CA GLU A 17 -22.60 -18.65 -13.50
C GLU A 17 -23.43 -17.94 -14.57
N VAL A 18 -24.71 -18.33 -14.73
CA VAL A 18 -25.67 -17.70 -15.65
C VAL A 18 -25.87 -16.22 -15.32
N PHE A 19 -25.87 -15.87 -14.04
CA PHE A 19 -25.94 -14.48 -13.60
C PHE A 19 -24.71 -13.69 -14.06
N LEU A 20 -23.50 -14.17 -13.77
CA LEU A 20 -22.26 -13.48 -14.13
C LEU A 20 -22.03 -13.42 -15.64
N ASP A 21 -22.49 -14.39 -16.42
CA ASP A 21 -22.54 -14.32 -17.89
C ASP A 21 -23.42 -13.14 -18.33
N SER A 22 -24.63 -12.98 -17.77
CA SER A 22 -25.52 -11.87 -18.11
C SER A 22 -24.93 -10.49 -17.75
N VAL A 23 -24.18 -10.39 -16.64
CA VAL A 23 -23.44 -9.18 -16.24
C VAL A 23 -22.32 -8.86 -17.24
N ALA A 24 -21.58 -9.88 -17.69
CA ALA A 24 -20.51 -9.72 -18.68
C ALA A 24 -21.05 -9.35 -20.07
N GLU A 25 -22.18 -9.95 -20.48
CA GLU A 25 -22.90 -9.69 -21.74
C GLU A 25 -23.51 -8.29 -21.79
N ALA A 26 -24.02 -7.78 -20.66
CA ALA A 26 -24.44 -6.38 -20.49
C ALA A 26 -23.25 -5.38 -20.54
N GLY A 27 -22.01 -5.88 -20.66
CA GLY A 27 -20.78 -5.12 -20.80
C GLY A 27 -20.15 -4.65 -19.49
N HIS A 28 -20.75 -4.99 -18.33
CA HIS A 28 -20.19 -4.61 -17.04
C HIS A 28 -18.86 -5.35 -16.77
N ARG A 29 -17.93 -4.65 -16.12
CA ARG A 29 -16.61 -5.16 -15.69
C ARG A 29 -16.36 -4.94 -14.20
N ALA A 30 -17.37 -4.46 -13.49
CA ALA A 30 -17.45 -4.43 -12.05
C ALA A 30 -18.86 -4.83 -11.60
N TYR A 31 -18.99 -5.35 -10.38
CA TYR A 31 -20.28 -5.63 -9.76
C TYR A 31 -20.15 -5.55 -8.23
N GLU A 32 -21.08 -4.85 -7.58
CA GLU A 32 -21.07 -4.67 -6.12
C GLU A 32 -22.18 -5.47 -5.46
N LEU A 33 -21.85 -6.26 -4.43
CA LEU A 33 -22.86 -6.99 -3.67
C LEU A 33 -23.46 -6.13 -2.55
N ALA A 34 -24.75 -5.85 -2.66
CA ALA A 34 -25.50 -5.07 -1.70
C ALA A 34 -25.87 -5.89 -0.44
N PHE A 35 -24.94 -6.09 0.49
CA PHE A 35 -25.18 -6.72 1.80
C PHE A 35 -25.82 -5.75 2.82
N VAL A 36 -26.50 -4.72 2.32
CA VAL A 36 -27.03 -3.56 3.06
C VAL A 36 -28.04 -3.91 4.17
N HIS A 37 -28.67 -5.09 4.10
CA HIS A 37 -29.66 -5.56 5.07
C HIS A 37 -29.20 -6.75 5.92
N GLY A 38 -27.96 -7.24 5.75
CA GLY A 38 -27.41 -8.39 6.48
C GLY A 38 -26.53 -9.28 5.62
N PHE A 39 -26.33 -10.52 6.07
CA PHE A 39 -25.39 -11.47 5.44
C PHE A 39 -26.16 -12.61 4.77
N PRO A 40 -26.57 -12.46 3.50
CA PRO A 40 -27.36 -13.48 2.81
C PRO A 40 -26.50 -14.71 2.44
N TRP A 41 -25.18 -14.55 2.38
CA TRP A 41 -24.24 -15.54 1.83
C TRP A 41 -23.28 -16.07 2.89
N LYS A 42 -22.74 -17.26 2.61
CA LYS A 42 -21.66 -17.90 3.36
C LYS A 42 -20.37 -17.90 2.54
N GLU A 43 -19.27 -18.13 3.23
CA GLU A 43 -17.90 -18.14 2.69
C GLU A 43 -17.77 -19.03 1.45
N ASP A 44 -18.36 -20.23 1.45
CA ASP A 44 -18.32 -21.19 0.34
C ASP A 44 -19.04 -20.71 -0.94
N ARG A 45 -20.06 -19.85 -0.81
CA ARG A 45 -20.66 -19.19 -1.97
C ARG A 45 -19.81 -18.01 -2.43
N CYS A 46 -19.24 -17.26 -1.50
CA CYS A 46 -18.35 -16.14 -1.83
C CYS A 46 -17.14 -16.61 -2.66
N GLU A 47 -16.44 -17.68 -2.23
CA GLU A 47 -15.29 -18.27 -2.94
C GLU A 47 -15.65 -18.68 -4.38
N ARG A 48 -16.73 -19.46 -4.53
CA ARG A 48 -17.23 -19.89 -5.85
C ARG A 48 -17.59 -18.71 -6.75
N PHE A 49 -18.31 -17.72 -6.22
CA PHE A 49 -18.75 -16.56 -6.98
C PHE A 49 -17.55 -15.67 -7.39
N GLY A 50 -16.58 -15.50 -6.49
CA GLY A 50 -15.32 -14.79 -6.77
C GLY A 50 -14.55 -15.41 -7.93
N ALA A 51 -14.33 -16.73 -7.89
CA ALA A 51 -13.64 -17.46 -8.96
C ALA A 51 -14.37 -17.37 -10.32
N LEU A 52 -15.71 -17.43 -10.31
CA LEU A 52 -16.52 -17.27 -11.53
C LEU A 52 -16.45 -15.85 -12.12
N ALA A 53 -16.35 -14.83 -11.26
CA ALA A 53 -16.23 -13.42 -11.65
C ALA A 53 -14.82 -13.08 -12.16
N GLU A 54 -13.78 -13.60 -11.50
CA GLU A 54 -12.39 -13.45 -11.94
C GLU A 54 -12.17 -14.05 -13.34
N ALA A 55 -12.70 -15.25 -13.58
CA ALA A 55 -12.66 -15.89 -14.91
C ALA A 55 -13.35 -15.06 -16.02
N ARG A 56 -14.23 -14.12 -15.64
CA ARG A 56 -14.95 -13.19 -16.53
C ARG A 56 -14.37 -11.77 -16.52
N ASN A 57 -13.28 -11.54 -15.79
CA ASN A 57 -12.67 -10.22 -15.57
C ASN A 57 -13.67 -9.18 -15.02
N ILE A 58 -14.52 -9.62 -14.07
CA ILE A 58 -15.45 -8.76 -13.32
C ILE A 58 -14.83 -8.47 -11.95
N ARG A 59 -14.61 -7.19 -11.64
CA ARG A 59 -14.13 -6.73 -10.33
C ARG A 59 -15.26 -6.73 -9.32
N LEU A 60 -15.05 -7.34 -8.15
CA LEU A 60 -16.04 -7.38 -7.08
C LEU A 60 -15.73 -6.42 -5.92
N SER A 61 -16.80 -5.82 -5.40
CA SER A 61 -16.86 -5.12 -4.11
C SER A 61 -18.08 -5.61 -3.32
N ILE A 62 -18.12 -5.34 -2.02
CA ILE A 62 -19.28 -5.63 -1.17
C ILE A 62 -19.66 -4.36 -0.41
N HIS A 63 -20.91 -3.94 -0.51
CA HIS A 63 -21.45 -2.89 0.34
C HIS A 63 -21.92 -3.49 1.67
N ALA A 64 -21.30 -3.07 2.78
CA ALA A 64 -21.60 -3.55 4.12
C ALA A 64 -23.02 -3.17 4.59
N PRO A 65 -23.58 -3.84 5.62
CA PRO A 65 -24.89 -3.51 6.14
C PRO A 65 -25.01 -2.06 6.63
N TYR A 66 -26.12 -1.38 6.36
CA TYR A 66 -26.33 0.03 6.76
C TYR A 66 -26.29 0.28 8.28
N PHE A 67 -26.36 -0.77 9.11
CA PHE A 67 -26.21 -0.65 10.56
C PHE A 67 -24.75 -0.66 11.02
N ALA A 68 -23.79 -1.00 10.16
CA ALA A 68 -22.36 -1.08 10.45
C ALA A 68 -21.68 0.30 10.42
N ILE A 69 -22.16 1.21 11.28
CA ILE A 69 -21.76 2.62 11.33
C ILE A 69 -20.59 2.80 12.32
N LEU A 70 -19.47 3.37 11.85
CA LEU A 70 -18.25 3.57 12.65
C LEU A 70 -18.41 4.58 13.79
N THR A 71 -19.17 5.66 13.61
CA THR A 71 -19.32 6.72 14.62
C THR A 71 -20.36 6.42 15.72
N SER A 72 -20.66 5.14 15.99
CA SER A 72 -21.62 4.76 17.03
C SER A 72 -21.07 4.98 18.44
N ASP A 73 -21.75 5.86 19.18
CA ASP A 73 -21.52 6.18 20.60
C ASP A 73 -22.13 5.17 21.57
N ASP A 74 -23.11 4.41 21.12
CA ASP A 74 -23.74 3.31 21.84
C ASP A 74 -22.78 2.09 21.86
N PRO A 75 -22.33 1.61 23.04
CA PRO A 75 -21.34 0.54 23.12
C PRO A 75 -21.81 -0.80 22.55
N GLU A 76 -23.10 -1.14 22.70
CA GLU A 76 -23.64 -2.38 22.13
C GLU A 76 -23.67 -2.27 20.60
N LYS A 77 -24.15 -1.15 20.06
CA LYS A 77 -24.13 -0.92 18.60
C LYS A 77 -22.72 -0.87 18.05
N ALA A 78 -21.75 -0.30 18.77
CA ALA A 78 -20.35 -0.31 18.37
C ALA A 78 -19.80 -1.76 18.30
N VAL A 79 -20.13 -2.65 19.24
CA VAL A 79 -19.81 -4.09 19.14
C VAL A 79 -20.44 -4.72 17.89
N HIS A 80 -21.69 -4.39 17.57
CA HIS A 80 -22.38 -4.89 16.38
C HIS A 80 -21.74 -4.37 15.08
N THR A 81 -21.40 -3.07 14.99
CA THR A 81 -20.64 -2.49 13.87
C THR A 81 -19.33 -3.25 13.66
N ARG A 82 -18.50 -3.39 14.70
CA ARG A 82 -17.20 -4.06 14.58
C ARG A 82 -17.35 -5.51 14.12
N SER A 83 -18.34 -6.23 14.66
CA SER A 83 -18.63 -7.61 14.27
C SER A 83 -19.11 -7.73 12.82
N ALA A 84 -19.93 -6.77 12.38
CA ALA A 84 -20.45 -6.71 11.01
C ALA A 84 -19.36 -6.39 9.98
N LEU A 85 -18.50 -5.40 10.26
CA LEU A 85 -17.36 -5.08 9.40
C LEU A 85 -16.35 -6.24 9.34
N GLU A 86 -15.98 -6.81 10.49
CA GLU A 86 -15.09 -7.97 10.57
C GLU A 86 -15.64 -9.16 9.75
N HIS A 87 -16.95 -9.43 9.83
CA HIS A 87 -17.58 -10.50 9.06
C HIS A 87 -17.67 -10.17 7.55
N THR A 88 -18.03 -8.93 7.19
CA THR A 88 -18.10 -8.49 5.78
C THR A 88 -16.73 -8.58 5.11
N MET A 89 -15.66 -8.19 5.80
CA MET A 89 -14.29 -8.28 5.29
C MET A 89 -13.81 -9.72 5.14
N LYS A 90 -14.25 -10.65 6.00
CA LYS A 90 -14.03 -12.10 5.82
C LYS A 90 -14.73 -12.63 4.56
N LEU A 91 -16.00 -12.28 4.37
CA LEU A 91 -16.74 -12.62 3.14
C LEU A 91 -16.11 -11.97 1.90
N GLY A 92 -15.58 -10.74 2.03
CA GLY A 92 -14.83 -10.06 0.98
C GLY A 92 -13.54 -10.77 0.59
N LYS A 93 -12.78 -11.29 1.58
CA LYS A 93 -11.56 -12.08 1.31
C LYS A 93 -11.90 -13.33 0.52
N ALA A 94 -12.89 -14.08 1.00
CA ALA A 94 -13.39 -15.27 0.35
C ALA A 94 -13.84 -14.99 -1.09
N MET A 95 -14.49 -13.85 -1.33
CA MET A 95 -14.96 -13.42 -2.65
C MET A 95 -13.85 -12.88 -3.58
N GLY A 96 -12.63 -12.63 -3.09
CA GLY A 96 -11.62 -11.88 -3.84
C GLY A 96 -11.99 -10.41 -4.06
N ALA A 97 -12.90 -9.85 -3.25
CA ALA A 97 -13.33 -8.47 -3.35
C ALA A 97 -12.20 -7.50 -2.98
N ARG A 98 -12.00 -6.44 -3.78
CA ARG A 98 -10.92 -5.45 -3.54
C ARG A 98 -11.26 -4.48 -2.39
N VAL A 99 -12.53 -4.13 -2.25
CA VAL A 99 -13.04 -3.13 -1.30
C VAL A 99 -14.34 -3.64 -0.66
N VAL A 100 -14.47 -3.44 0.65
CA VAL A 100 -15.75 -3.45 1.36
C VAL A 100 -16.16 -2.00 1.61
N VAL A 101 -17.25 -1.57 0.99
CA VAL A 101 -17.80 -0.21 1.15
C VAL A 101 -18.57 -0.14 2.47
N ALA A 102 -18.32 0.88 3.28
CA ALA A 102 -18.96 1.08 4.57
C ALA A 102 -19.23 2.57 4.84
N HIS A 103 -20.34 2.83 5.51
CA HIS A 103 -20.70 4.17 5.94
C HIS A 103 -19.96 4.57 7.23
N THR A 104 -19.35 5.75 7.19
CA THR A 104 -18.75 6.45 8.34
C THR A 104 -19.75 6.73 9.44
N GLY A 105 -20.83 7.49 9.15
CA GLY A 105 -21.97 7.65 10.05
C GLY A 105 -22.58 9.05 10.16
N TYR A 106 -23.30 9.28 11.27
CA TYR A 106 -24.09 10.49 11.51
C TYR A 106 -23.53 11.31 12.68
N THR A 107 -23.58 12.64 12.57
CA THR A 107 -23.02 13.54 13.59
C THR A 107 -23.80 13.51 14.90
N ARG A 108 -25.13 13.42 14.84
CA ARG A 108 -26.03 13.50 16.01
C ARG A 108 -25.78 14.73 16.91
N GLY A 109 -25.23 15.81 16.36
CA GLY A 109 -24.90 17.03 17.10
C GLY A 109 -23.50 17.05 17.73
N ARG A 110 -22.66 16.05 17.45
CA ARG A 110 -21.23 16.02 17.80
C ARG A 110 -20.37 16.84 16.85
N THR A 111 -19.17 17.18 17.30
CA THR A 111 -18.15 17.80 16.43
C THR A 111 -17.47 16.75 15.54
N ALA A 112 -16.75 17.19 14.50
CA ALA A 112 -16.01 16.28 13.62
C ALA A 112 -14.92 15.51 14.39
N GLU A 113 -14.25 16.16 15.34
CA GLU A 113 -13.20 15.59 16.18
C GLU A 113 -13.73 14.47 17.11
N GLU A 114 -14.92 14.66 17.69
CA GLU A 114 -15.58 13.62 18.51
C GLU A 114 -15.96 12.39 17.68
N LEU A 115 -16.34 12.59 16.42
CA LEU A 115 -16.77 11.53 15.50
C LEU A 115 -15.56 10.79 14.93
N HIS A 116 -14.49 11.52 14.60
CA HIS A 116 -13.18 10.97 14.25
C HIS A 116 -12.67 10.05 15.34
N ALA A 117 -12.63 10.52 16.60
CA ALA A 117 -12.21 9.71 17.75
C ALA A 117 -13.04 8.42 17.93
N LEU A 118 -14.36 8.46 17.67
CA LEU A 118 -15.21 7.27 17.68
C LEU A 118 -14.92 6.31 16.52
N ALA A 119 -14.60 6.82 15.33
CA ALA A 119 -14.21 6.01 14.19
C ALA A 119 -12.87 5.31 14.44
N VAL A 120 -11.83 6.08 14.85
CA VAL A 120 -10.50 5.58 15.22
C VAL A 120 -10.61 4.48 16.28
N ALA A 121 -11.28 4.73 17.40
CA ALA A 121 -11.44 3.74 18.48
C ALA A 121 -12.19 2.46 18.08
N ASN A 122 -13.02 2.50 17.02
CA ASN A 122 -13.60 1.29 16.45
C ASN A 122 -12.64 0.57 15.50
N LEU A 123 -11.86 1.31 14.71
CA LEU A 123 -10.90 0.77 13.76
C LEU A 123 -9.69 0.12 14.46
N GLU A 124 -9.14 0.72 15.52
CA GLU A 124 -8.08 0.11 16.37
C GLU A 124 -8.44 -1.32 16.83
N VAL A 125 -9.73 -1.58 17.10
CA VAL A 125 -10.22 -2.89 17.57
C VAL A 125 -10.50 -3.87 16.43
N ILE A 126 -10.76 -3.37 15.21
CA ILE A 126 -11.01 -4.21 14.02
C ILE A 126 -9.69 -4.52 13.30
N GLU A 127 -8.80 -3.54 13.14
CA GLU A 127 -7.63 -3.60 12.26
C GLU A 127 -6.76 -4.84 12.48
N PRO A 128 -6.31 -5.21 13.71
CA PRO A 128 -5.48 -6.40 13.91
C PRO A 128 -6.14 -7.69 13.39
N LYS A 129 -7.48 -7.73 13.37
CA LYS A 129 -8.29 -8.87 12.93
C LYS A 129 -8.60 -8.87 11.44
N VAL A 130 -8.43 -7.75 10.73
CA VAL A 130 -8.81 -7.63 9.31
C VAL A 130 -7.67 -7.25 8.38
N ARG A 131 -6.60 -6.59 8.87
CA ARG A 131 -5.45 -6.17 8.05
C ARG A 131 -4.85 -7.33 7.24
N HIS A 132 -4.84 -8.52 7.83
CA HIS A 132 -4.30 -9.74 7.23
C HIS A 132 -5.26 -10.41 6.21
N LEU A 133 -6.50 -9.94 6.09
CA LEU A 133 -7.46 -10.48 5.12
C LEU A 133 -7.20 -9.98 3.70
N GLY A 134 -6.52 -8.83 3.58
CA GLY A 134 -6.28 -8.20 2.29
C GLY A 134 -7.58 -7.80 1.62
N VAL A 135 -8.41 -7.04 2.33
CA VAL A 135 -9.59 -6.37 1.78
C VAL A 135 -9.57 -4.96 2.35
N ALA A 136 -9.62 -3.95 1.48
CA ALA A 136 -9.63 -2.58 1.94
C ALA A 136 -11.00 -2.19 2.49
N LEU A 137 -11.01 -1.38 3.55
CA LEU A 137 -12.23 -0.77 4.07
C LEU A 137 -12.45 0.56 3.34
N GLY A 138 -13.36 0.55 2.38
CA GLY A 138 -13.76 1.74 1.65
C GLY A 138 -14.75 2.56 2.46
N LEU A 139 -14.37 3.77 2.87
CA LEU A 139 -15.26 4.70 3.55
C LEU A 139 -15.95 5.59 2.52
N GLU A 140 -17.27 5.46 2.48
CA GLU A 140 -18.13 6.17 1.56
C GLU A 140 -18.39 7.60 2.03
N THR A 141 -18.36 8.53 1.07
CA THR A 141 -18.66 9.94 1.33
C THR A 141 -20.17 10.17 1.51
N THR A 142 -20.62 10.89 2.56
CA THR A 142 -22.05 10.87 2.98
C THR A 142 -22.76 12.23 3.07
N GLY A 143 -24.03 12.28 2.64
CA GLY A 143 -24.66 13.50 2.08
C GLY A 143 -25.62 14.39 2.88
N THR A 144 -25.33 14.71 4.15
CA THR A 144 -26.06 15.78 4.86
C THR A 144 -25.17 16.55 5.85
N GLU A 145 -25.59 17.74 6.30
CA GLU A 145 -25.03 18.45 7.49
C GLU A 145 -25.06 17.60 8.78
N ARG A 146 -25.75 16.44 8.75
CA ARG A 146 -25.89 15.50 9.86
C ARG A 146 -25.08 14.22 9.64
N ALA A 147 -24.25 14.16 8.60
CA ALA A 147 -23.37 13.05 8.30
C ALA A 147 -21.90 13.46 8.51
N PHE A 148 -21.07 12.49 8.84
CA PHE A 148 -19.61 12.61 8.98
C PHE A 148 -18.98 11.73 7.90
N GLY A 149 -17.87 12.11 7.29
CA GLY A 149 -17.36 11.44 6.08
C GLY A 149 -17.35 12.35 4.86
N THR A 150 -16.90 13.59 5.04
CA THR A 150 -16.34 14.37 3.93
C THR A 150 -15.06 13.69 3.42
N LEU A 151 -14.58 14.07 2.24
CA LEU A 151 -13.28 13.59 1.74
C LEU A 151 -12.12 13.94 2.69
N GLY A 152 -12.20 15.05 3.42
CA GLY A 152 -11.21 15.43 4.43
C GLY A 152 -11.25 14.55 5.68
N ASP A 153 -12.45 14.23 6.18
CA ASP A 153 -12.61 13.30 7.32
C ASP A 153 -12.02 11.91 6.96
N ILE A 154 -12.29 11.43 5.75
CA ILE A 154 -11.79 10.13 5.28
C ILE A 154 -10.28 10.16 5.07
N ALA A 155 -9.71 11.27 4.60
CA ALA A 155 -8.25 11.44 4.47
C ALA A 155 -7.54 11.37 5.83
N LEU A 156 -8.10 12.01 6.86
CA LEU A 156 -7.56 11.91 8.23
C LEU A 156 -7.56 10.46 8.72
N ILE A 157 -8.67 9.73 8.58
CA ILE A 157 -8.75 8.31 8.99
C ILE A 157 -7.78 7.44 8.17
N ALA A 158 -7.69 7.65 6.85
CA ALA A 158 -6.78 6.90 5.99
C ALA A 158 -5.29 7.18 6.26
N SER A 159 -4.96 8.33 6.86
CA SER A 159 -3.59 8.65 7.30
C SER A 159 -3.16 7.85 8.54
N GLU A 160 -4.12 7.38 9.34
CA GLU A 160 -3.89 6.53 10.52
C GLU A 160 -3.98 5.03 10.17
N PHE A 161 -4.88 4.64 9.28
CA PHE A 161 -5.17 3.23 8.95
C PHE A 161 -4.88 2.89 7.49
N GLY A 162 -3.75 2.21 7.25
CA GLY A 162 -3.29 1.90 5.87
C GLY A 162 -4.19 0.98 5.04
N PHE A 163 -5.18 0.30 5.64
CA PHE A 163 -6.17 -0.50 4.92
C PHE A 163 -7.46 0.27 4.58
N VAL A 164 -7.59 1.52 5.02
CA VAL A 164 -8.74 2.39 4.74
C VAL A 164 -8.55 3.12 3.41
N ARG A 165 -9.65 3.30 2.66
CA ARG A 165 -9.68 3.98 1.36
C ARG A 165 -10.87 4.93 1.26
N PRO A 166 -10.80 5.99 0.43
CA PRO A 166 -11.99 6.71 0.02
C PRO A 166 -12.81 5.89 -0.97
N VAL A 167 -14.14 5.90 -0.76
CA VAL A 167 -15.14 5.56 -1.77
C VAL A 167 -15.92 6.82 -2.07
N VAL A 168 -15.93 7.25 -3.33
CA VAL A 168 -16.50 8.54 -3.72
C VAL A 168 -17.89 8.34 -4.31
N ASP A 169 -18.92 8.72 -3.56
CA ASP A 169 -20.23 9.03 -4.15
C ASP A 169 -20.15 10.39 -4.84
N TRP A 170 -20.17 10.37 -6.17
CA TRP A 170 -20.12 11.59 -6.97
C TRP A 170 -21.39 12.44 -6.84
N ALA A 171 -22.51 11.83 -6.48
CA ALA A 171 -23.76 12.51 -6.20
C ALA A 171 -23.60 13.40 -4.95
N TYR A 172 -23.02 12.87 -3.87
CA TYR A 172 -22.61 13.66 -2.72
C TYR A 172 -21.63 14.79 -3.04
N VAL A 173 -20.52 14.55 -3.75
CA VAL A 173 -19.54 15.62 -3.99
C VAL A 173 -20.13 16.71 -4.91
N HIS A 174 -21.05 16.35 -5.81
CA HIS A 174 -21.85 17.30 -6.57
C HIS A 174 -22.72 18.18 -5.65
N ALA A 175 -23.34 17.61 -4.63
CA ALA A 175 -24.08 18.35 -3.59
C ALA A 175 -23.25 19.44 -2.93
N MET A 176 -22.11 19.04 -2.37
CA MET A 176 -21.30 19.88 -1.48
C MET A 176 -20.57 20.97 -2.26
N SER A 177 -20.35 20.76 -3.56
CA SER A 177 -19.88 21.78 -4.50
C SER A 177 -20.99 22.73 -4.99
N GLY A 178 -22.23 22.60 -4.50
CA GLY A 178 -23.36 23.45 -4.90
C GLY A 178 -23.88 23.12 -6.31
N ASN A 179 -23.94 21.83 -6.66
CA ASN A 179 -24.16 21.30 -8.00
C ASN A 179 -23.05 21.67 -9.01
N GLY A 180 -21.81 21.81 -8.52
CA GLY A 180 -20.67 22.29 -9.31
C GLY A 180 -20.08 21.26 -10.27
N LEU A 181 -20.20 19.96 -9.97
CA LEU A 181 -19.62 18.87 -10.79
C LEU A 181 -20.44 18.64 -12.08
N THR A 182 -20.24 19.52 -13.06
CA THR A 182 -20.89 19.49 -14.39
C THR A 182 -19.90 19.61 -15.56
N THR A 183 -18.65 19.99 -15.28
CA THR A 183 -17.58 20.14 -16.28
C THR A 183 -16.36 19.30 -15.91
N VAL A 184 -15.50 19.05 -16.89
CA VAL A 184 -14.27 18.26 -16.74
C VAL A 184 -13.38 18.85 -15.65
N GLU A 185 -13.17 20.16 -15.68
CA GLU A 185 -12.29 20.90 -14.76
C GLU A 185 -12.77 20.85 -13.30
N ALA A 186 -14.10 20.75 -13.09
CA ALA A 186 -14.67 20.58 -11.77
C ALA A 186 -14.34 19.19 -11.18
N PHE A 187 -14.43 18.14 -12.00
CA PHE A 187 -13.99 16.80 -11.59
C PHE A 187 -12.47 16.71 -11.43
N GLU A 188 -11.68 17.30 -12.34
CA GLU A 188 -10.21 17.36 -12.22
C GLU A 188 -9.77 18.03 -10.91
N SER A 189 -10.50 19.04 -10.44
CA SER A 189 -10.22 19.70 -9.16
C SER A 189 -10.41 18.76 -7.95
N VAL A 190 -11.44 17.89 -7.98
CA VAL A 190 -11.64 16.86 -6.95
C VAL A 190 -10.59 15.75 -7.06
N ILE A 191 -10.25 15.33 -8.29
CA ILE A 191 -9.20 14.33 -8.53
C ILE A 191 -7.83 14.84 -8.06
N ALA A 192 -7.54 16.13 -8.25
CA ALA A 192 -6.33 16.76 -7.74
C ALA A 192 -6.25 16.73 -6.21
N PHE A 193 -7.35 17.01 -5.51
CA PHE A 193 -7.46 16.86 -4.05
C PHE A 193 -7.27 15.40 -3.62
N LEU A 194 -7.93 14.44 -4.28
CA LEU A 194 -7.75 13.01 -3.99
C LEU A 194 -6.30 12.56 -4.14
N ARG A 195 -5.56 13.09 -5.13
CA ARG A 195 -4.14 12.80 -5.34
C ARG A 195 -3.18 13.61 -4.45
N SER A 196 -3.63 14.64 -3.74
CA SER A 196 -2.82 15.35 -2.73
C SER A 196 -2.97 14.75 -1.34
N GLU A 197 -4.21 14.40 -0.94
CA GLU A 197 -4.49 13.93 0.42
C GLU A 197 -4.31 12.42 0.60
N PHE A 198 -4.44 11.62 -0.47
CA PHE A 198 -4.30 10.16 -0.40
C PHE A 198 -3.08 9.67 -1.21
N PRO A 199 -2.38 8.64 -0.74
CA PRO A 199 -1.32 8.02 -1.52
C PRO A 199 -1.93 7.37 -2.78
N GLY A 200 -1.22 7.43 -3.90
CA GLY A 200 -1.74 7.03 -5.21
C GLY A 200 -2.41 5.65 -5.23
N TRP A 201 -1.84 4.67 -4.53
CA TRP A 201 -2.37 3.30 -4.46
C TRP A 201 -3.74 3.19 -3.77
N ALA A 202 -4.12 4.15 -2.91
CA ALA A 202 -5.41 4.19 -2.23
C ALA A 202 -6.53 4.72 -3.14
N VAL A 203 -6.18 5.57 -4.11
CA VAL A 203 -7.10 6.25 -5.05
C VAL A 203 -6.95 5.79 -6.51
N ASP A 204 -6.08 4.82 -6.82
CA ASP A 204 -5.84 4.34 -8.18
C ASP A 204 -5.74 2.80 -8.18
N PRO A 205 -6.80 2.05 -8.56
CA PRO A 205 -8.11 2.56 -8.98
C PRO A 205 -8.96 3.11 -7.83
N LEU A 206 -9.63 4.25 -8.07
CA LEU A 206 -10.64 4.82 -7.17
C LEU A 206 -11.91 3.97 -7.24
N HIS A 207 -12.52 3.65 -6.10
CA HIS A 207 -13.85 3.06 -6.07
C HIS A 207 -14.89 4.18 -5.94
N CYS A 208 -15.88 4.18 -6.84
CA CYS A 208 -16.81 5.27 -7.03
C CYS A 208 -18.24 4.75 -7.10
N GLN A 209 -19.17 5.44 -6.45
CA GLN A 209 -20.61 5.31 -6.65
C GLN A 209 -21.11 6.48 -7.50
N PHE A 210 -22.14 6.23 -8.31
CA PHE A 210 -22.69 7.25 -9.21
C PHE A 210 -24.19 7.06 -9.45
N THR A 211 -24.96 8.09 -9.11
CA THR A 211 -26.39 8.21 -9.37
C THR A 211 -26.74 9.69 -9.56
N ASP A 212 -27.81 9.99 -10.32
CA ASP A 212 -28.29 11.36 -10.48
C ASP A 212 -29.32 11.67 -9.40
N ASN A 213 -29.36 12.91 -8.93
CA ASN A 213 -30.20 13.28 -7.80
C ASN A 213 -30.56 14.77 -7.80
N LEU A 214 -31.49 15.13 -6.91
CA LEU A 214 -31.88 16.51 -6.65
C LEU A 214 -31.37 16.95 -5.29
N PHE A 215 -30.66 18.08 -5.27
CA PHE A 215 -30.15 18.70 -4.06
C PHE A 215 -30.86 19.99 -3.69
N GLY A 216 -30.87 20.29 -2.40
CA GLY A 216 -31.32 21.57 -1.86
C GLY A 216 -30.42 22.05 -0.71
N PRO A 217 -30.75 23.19 -0.08
CA PRO A 217 -29.92 23.82 0.96
C PRO A 217 -29.73 23.02 2.27
N LYS A 218 -30.12 21.75 2.31
CA LYS A 218 -30.00 20.85 3.49
C LYS A 218 -29.37 19.49 3.16
N GLY A 219 -28.76 19.36 1.98
CA GLY A 219 -28.32 18.08 1.43
C GLY A 219 -29.35 17.47 0.47
N GLU A 220 -29.31 16.15 0.34
CA GLU A 220 -30.05 15.43 -0.69
C GLU A 220 -31.57 15.49 -0.48
N ILE A 221 -32.32 15.62 -1.58
CA ILE A 221 -33.77 15.52 -1.61
C ILE A 221 -34.19 14.08 -1.99
N ARG A 222 -33.62 13.55 -3.08
CA ARG A 222 -33.81 12.17 -3.59
C ARG A 222 -32.92 11.91 -4.82
N HIS A 223 -32.61 10.64 -5.06
CA HIS A 223 -32.20 10.15 -6.39
C HIS A 223 -33.32 10.35 -7.44
N VAL A 224 -32.92 10.54 -8.70
CA VAL A 224 -33.81 10.68 -9.87
C VAL A 224 -33.24 9.89 -11.07
N PRO A 225 -34.06 9.57 -12.09
CA PRO A 225 -33.57 8.97 -13.32
C PRO A 225 -32.46 9.79 -13.96
N TYR A 226 -31.40 9.12 -14.44
CA TYR A 226 -30.21 9.78 -14.97
C TYR A 226 -30.54 10.73 -16.13
N GLY A 227 -30.19 12.00 -15.98
CA GLY A 227 -30.48 13.09 -16.90
C GLY A 227 -31.51 14.11 -16.38
N GLU A 228 -32.27 13.79 -15.33
CA GLU A 228 -33.20 14.74 -14.69
C GLU A 228 -32.52 15.71 -13.71
N GLY A 229 -31.44 15.27 -13.06
CA GLY A 229 -30.60 16.12 -12.22
C GLY A 229 -29.49 16.79 -13.04
N THR A 230 -28.49 17.34 -12.37
CA THR A 230 -27.39 18.11 -12.99
C THR A 230 -26.07 17.33 -13.11
N LEU A 231 -25.91 16.20 -12.41
CA LEU A 231 -24.66 15.43 -12.44
C LEU A 231 -24.51 14.67 -13.77
N ARG A 232 -23.33 14.70 -14.39
CA ARG A 232 -23.06 14.01 -15.66
C ARG A 232 -21.82 13.15 -15.59
N VAL A 233 -21.90 11.93 -16.13
CA VAL A 233 -20.83 10.93 -16.06
C VAL A 233 -19.76 11.16 -17.12
N GLY A 234 -20.12 11.70 -18.29
CA GLY A 234 -19.17 11.95 -19.38
C GLY A 234 -18.01 12.85 -18.98
N PRO A 235 -18.25 14.04 -18.36
CA PRO A 235 -17.17 14.90 -17.89
C PRO A 235 -16.32 14.28 -16.77
N LEU A 236 -16.88 13.42 -15.91
CA LEU A 236 -16.14 12.64 -14.91
C LEU A 236 -15.18 11.65 -15.58
N VAL A 237 -15.68 10.90 -16.56
CA VAL A 237 -14.88 9.93 -17.32
C VAL A 237 -13.77 10.64 -18.10
N GLU A 238 -14.07 11.76 -18.76
CA GLU A 238 -13.09 12.56 -19.47
C GLU A 238 -12.02 13.13 -18.54
N ALA A 239 -12.40 13.64 -17.35
CA ALA A 239 -11.45 14.09 -16.33
C ALA A 239 -10.54 12.95 -15.84
N ALA A 240 -11.10 11.75 -15.63
CA ALA A 240 -10.31 10.57 -15.26
C ALA A 240 -9.33 10.16 -16.38
N VAL A 241 -9.75 10.22 -17.65
CA VAL A 241 -8.86 9.96 -18.81
C VAL A 241 -7.70 10.96 -18.88
N ARG A 242 -8.00 12.26 -18.75
CA ARG A 242 -7.02 13.35 -18.82
C ARG A 242 -6.01 13.32 -17.67
N THR A 243 -6.49 13.04 -16.46
CA THR A 243 -5.64 12.90 -15.25
C THR A 243 -4.96 11.53 -15.11
N GLY A 244 -5.33 10.55 -15.94
CA GLY A 244 -4.81 9.18 -15.89
C GLY A 244 -5.31 8.37 -14.70
N LEU A 245 -6.40 8.79 -14.05
CA LEU A 245 -7.01 8.09 -12.92
C LEU A 245 -7.70 6.80 -13.38
N GLN A 246 -7.35 5.65 -12.80
CA GLN A 246 -8.18 4.46 -12.94
C GLN A 246 -9.37 4.52 -11.97
N MET A 247 -10.50 3.97 -12.39
CA MET A 247 -11.71 3.94 -11.55
C MET A 247 -12.47 2.62 -11.70
N THR A 248 -13.08 2.18 -10.60
CA THR A 248 -14.21 1.25 -10.59
C THR A 248 -15.46 2.09 -10.33
N LEU A 249 -16.37 2.16 -11.29
CA LEU A 249 -17.55 3.03 -11.24
C LEU A 249 -18.82 2.18 -11.14
N ILE A 250 -19.42 2.16 -9.96
CA ILE A 250 -20.67 1.47 -9.65
C ILE A 250 -21.83 2.44 -9.86
N SER A 251 -22.76 2.10 -10.75
CA SER A 251 -24.00 2.85 -10.90
C SER A 251 -25.05 2.40 -9.89
N GLU A 252 -25.62 3.36 -9.16
CA GLU A 252 -26.66 3.16 -8.14
C GLU A 252 -28.01 3.76 -8.56
N ALA A 253 -28.23 3.90 -9.87
CA ALA A 253 -29.51 4.34 -10.37
C ALA A 253 -30.62 3.33 -10.01
N HIS A 254 -31.85 3.81 -9.76
CA HIS A 254 -32.97 2.97 -9.37
C HIS A 254 -33.69 2.27 -10.55
N ASP A 255 -33.19 2.40 -11.77
CA ASP A 255 -33.81 1.84 -12.98
C ASP A 255 -32.78 1.45 -14.07
N ASP A 256 -33.06 0.32 -14.74
CA ASP A 256 -32.21 -0.25 -15.80
C ASP A 256 -31.91 0.74 -16.94
N ALA A 257 -32.89 1.58 -17.29
CA ALA A 257 -32.71 2.53 -18.37
C ALA A 257 -31.70 3.62 -17.98
N SER A 258 -31.63 4.01 -16.72
CA SER A 258 -30.61 4.93 -16.19
C SER A 258 -29.23 4.27 -16.15
N HIS A 259 -29.11 3.01 -15.70
CA HIS A 259 -27.85 2.25 -15.79
C HIS A 259 -27.33 2.19 -17.24
N GLN A 260 -28.21 1.89 -18.20
CA GLN A 260 -27.88 1.84 -19.63
C GLN A 260 -27.46 3.20 -20.20
N ARG A 261 -28.13 4.30 -19.80
CA ARG A 261 -27.75 5.66 -20.23
C ARG A 261 -26.38 6.07 -19.67
N ILE A 262 -26.11 5.79 -18.39
CA ILE A 262 -24.81 6.03 -17.76
C ILE A 262 -23.72 5.23 -18.49
N HIS A 263 -23.93 3.93 -18.72
CA HIS A 263 -22.99 3.08 -19.44
C HIS A 263 -22.68 3.59 -20.85
N ALA A 264 -23.71 3.97 -21.62
CA ALA A 264 -23.53 4.49 -22.97
C ALA A 264 -22.75 5.82 -23.00
N GLU A 265 -22.95 6.69 -22.01
CA GLU A 265 -22.20 7.94 -21.89
C GLU A 265 -20.75 7.70 -21.43
N VAL A 266 -20.51 6.72 -20.55
CA VAL A 266 -19.15 6.26 -20.16
C VAL A 266 -18.39 5.77 -21.40
N GLU A 267 -18.96 4.88 -22.20
CA GLU A 267 -18.31 4.35 -23.42
C GLU A 267 -18.08 5.44 -24.47
N ALA A 268 -19.05 6.36 -24.66
CA ALA A 268 -18.89 7.50 -25.55
C ALA A 268 -17.77 8.45 -25.09
N ALA A 269 -17.67 8.71 -23.79
CA ALA A 269 -16.60 9.52 -23.22
C ALA A 269 -15.23 8.82 -23.33
N LEU A 270 -15.14 7.52 -23.08
CA LEU A 270 -13.89 6.75 -23.29
C LEU A 270 -13.44 6.73 -24.76
N ALA A 271 -14.37 6.71 -25.72
CA ALA A 271 -14.05 6.76 -27.15
C ALA A 271 -13.69 8.17 -27.65
N GLY A 272 -14.26 9.23 -27.06
CA GLY A 272 -14.02 10.62 -27.42
C GLY A 272 -12.82 11.25 -26.72
N ALA A 273 -12.60 10.91 -25.45
CA ALA A 273 -11.52 11.45 -24.64
C ALA A 273 -10.17 10.90 -25.10
N ARG A 274 -9.27 11.80 -25.45
CA ARG A 274 -7.83 11.51 -25.47
C ARG A 274 -7.27 11.97 -24.13
N PRO A 275 -6.23 11.31 -23.59
CA PRO A 275 -5.47 11.91 -22.50
C PRO A 275 -5.03 13.29 -22.95
N ASP A 276 -5.25 14.31 -22.13
CA ASP A 276 -4.79 15.64 -22.47
C ASP A 276 -3.29 15.57 -22.76
N PRO A 277 -2.81 16.19 -23.86
CA PRO A 277 -1.39 16.23 -24.12
C PRO A 277 -0.70 16.82 -22.87
N PRO A 278 0.42 16.24 -22.42
CA PRO A 278 1.20 16.83 -21.35
C PRO A 278 1.36 18.34 -21.58
N ARG A 279 1.30 19.16 -20.51
CA ARG A 279 1.66 20.59 -20.58
C ARG A 279 2.90 20.72 -21.45
N GLU A 280 2.89 21.60 -22.45
CA GLU A 280 3.84 21.55 -23.56
C GLU A 280 5.29 21.43 -23.08
N GLY A 281 5.99 20.38 -23.54
CA GLY A 281 7.35 20.02 -23.10
C GLY A 281 7.44 19.06 -21.91
N THR A 282 6.39 18.83 -21.13
CA THR A 282 6.40 17.88 -19.99
C THR A 282 6.21 16.43 -20.43
N ARG A 283 6.65 15.47 -19.60
CA ARG A 283 6.42 14.03 -19.79
C ARG A 283 6.29 13.28 -18.46
N PRO A 284 5.75 12.05 -18.42
CA PRO A 284 5.87 11.19 -17.23
C PRO A 284 7.34 10.97 -16.85
N LEU A 285 7.59 10.73 -15.56
CA LEU A 285 8.90 10.31 -15.05
C LEU A 285 9.27 8.89 -15.52
N ALA A 286 8.28 8.00 -15.60
CA ALA A 286 8.37 6.65 -16.15
C ALA A 286 8.42 6.61 -17.69
N SER A 287 8.86 5.47 -18.24
CA SER A 287 8.87 5.17 -19.68
C SER A 287 7.47 4.96 -20.28
N GLY A 288 6.48 4.66 -19.43
CA GLY A 288 5.12 4.28 -19.84
C GLY A 288 4.94 2.78 -20.10
N VAL A 289 5.97 1.96 -19.91
CA VAL A 289 5.87 0.48 -19.97
C VAL A 289 5.06 -0.07 -18.79
N ILE A 290 5.16 0.58 -17.62
CA ILE A 290 4.50 0.20 -16.37
C ILE A 290 3.39 1.20 -16.04
N THR A 291 2.26 0.70 -15.55
CA THR A 291 1.20 1.56 -15.01
C THR A 291 1.40 1.73 -13.51
N PHE A 292 1.87 2.91 -13.10
CA PHE A 292 2.02 3.30 -11.70
C PHE A 292 0.76 4.00 -11.17
N PRO A 293 0.39 3.84 -9.89
CA PRO A 293 -0.87 4.37 -9.34
C PRO A 293 -0.88 5.90 -9.13
N ALA A 294 0.29 6.55 -9.21
CA ALA A 294 0.39 8.00 -9.33
C ALA A 294 1.60 8.36 -10.18
N GLY A 295 1.44 9.30 -11.11
CA GLY A 295 2.50 9.75 -12.01
C GLY A 295 3.09 11.08 -11.58
N VAL A 296 4.39 11.11 -11.27
CA VAL A 296 5.16 12.35 -11.22
C VAL A 296 5.51 12.72 -12.66
N ARG A 297 5.34 13.99 -13.03
CA ARG A 297 5.73 14.51 -14.35
C ARG A 297 7.05 15.25 -14.25
N LEU A 298 7.85 15.14 -15.29
CA LEU A 298 9.07 15.90 -15.52
C LEU A 298 8.79 17.07 -16.46
N ALA A 299 9.36 18.24 -16.18
CA ALA A 299 9.48 19.37 -17.09
C ALA A 299 10.96 19.56 -17.53
N PRO A 300 11.24 20.10 -18.72
CA PRO A 300 12.60 20.41 -19.14
C PRO A 300 13.22 21.47 -18.23
N ASP A 301 14.43 21.23 -17.75
CA ASP A 301 15.19 22.17 -16.92
C ASP A 301 16.66 22.18 -17.38
N GLY A 302 17.03 23.24 -18.11
CA GLY A 302 18.32 23.33 -18.81
C GLY A 302 18.56 22.15 -19.75
N ASP A 303 19.68 21.46 -19.58
CA ASP A 303 20.06 20.21 -20.25
C ASP A 303 19.64 18.95 -19.46
N GLY A 304 18.63 19.07 -18.59
CA GLY A 304 18.04 17.97 -17.83
C GLY A 304 16.53 18.11 -17.66
N TRP A 305 16.02 17.50 -16.60
CA TRP A 305 14.59 17.47 -16.28
C TRP A 305 14.39 17.72 -14.78
N ALA A 306 13.30 18.38 -14.39
CA ALA A 306 12.92 18.57 -12.98
C ALA A 306 11.51 18.03 -12.71
N PRO A 307 11.22 17.43 -11.55
CA PRO A 307 9.86 17.02 -11.19
C PRO A 307 8.94 18.24 -11.04
N VAL A 308 7.77 18.17 -11.67
CA VAL A 308 6.74 19.20 -11.57
C VAL A 308 6.14 19.18 -10.16
N GLY A 309 6.28 20.28 -9.43
CA GLY A 309 5.81 20.39 -8.05
C GLY A 309 6.82 19.95 -6.98
N ALA A 310 8.08 19.69 -7.36
CA ALA A 310 9.17 19.52 -6.39
C ALA A 310 9.25 20.72 -5.43
N VAL A 311 9.49 20.44 -4.15
CA VAL A 311 9.68 21.46 -3.11
C VAL A 311 11.13 21.93 -3.03
N HIS A 312 12.07 21.07 -3.44
CA HIS A 312 13.49 21.39 -3.57
C HIS A 312 13.92 21.43 -5.04
N PRO A 313 14.98 22.20 -5.40
CA PRO A 313 15.54 22.18 -6.75
C PRO A 313 16.25 20.84 -7.03
N LEU A 314 15.50 19.89 -7.62
CA LEU A 314 15.96 18.56 -7.99
C LEU A 314 16.03 18.39 -9.52
N ARG A 315 17.24 18.11 -10.03
CA ARG A 315 17.48 17.83 -11.45
C ARG A 315 17.72 16.34 -11.71
N ILE A 316 16.79 15.72 -12.41
CA ILE A 316 16.87 14.36 -12.96
C ILE A 316 17.67 14.35 -14.27
N THR A 317 18.53 13.35 -14.43
CA THR A 317 19.36 13.14 -15.64
C THR A 317 19.18 11.73 -16.18
N ASN A 318 19.23 11.59 -17.51
CA ASN A 318 19.16 10.31 -18.21
C ASN A 318 18.00 9.38 -17.76
N PRO A 319 16.74 9.85 -17.60
CA PRO A 319 15.64 8.99 -17.14
C PRO A 319 15.37 7.83 -18.12
N ASP A 320 15.61 8.04 -19.42
CA ASP A 320 15.47 7.03 -20.48
C ASP A 320 16.55 5.93 -20.48
N LYS A 321 17.57 6.03 -19.61
CA LYS A 321 18.62 5.01 -19.54
C LYS A 321 18.02 3.72 -19.01
N VAL A 322 18.12 2.64 -19.78
CA VAL A 322 17.72 1.30 -19.35
C VAL A 322 18.56 0.90 -18.13
N PHE A 323 17.88 0.53 -17.05
CA PHE A 323 18.47 0.09 -15.79
C PHE A 323 18.30 -1.41 -15.57
N PHE A 324 17.25 -2.01 -16.14
CA PHE A 324 17.00 -3.46 -16.10
C PHE A 324 16.85 -3.98 -17.54
N PRO A 325 17.95 -4.42 -18.19
CA PRO A 325 17.95 -4.77 -19.61
C PRO A 325 17.05 -5.96 -19.97
N ALA A 326 16.85 -6.92 -19.06
CA ALA A 326 15.98 -8.07 -19.26
C ALA A 326 14.50 -7.68 -19.46
N ASP A 327 14.05 -6.66 -18.72
CA ASP A 327 12.65 -6.23 -18.65
C ASP A 327 12.38 -4.94 -19.45
N GLY A 328 13.44 -4.25 -19.86
CA GLY A 328 13.40 -2.95 -20.52
C GLY A 328 13.16 -1.76 -19.58
N TYR A 329 13.11 -1.96 -18.26
CA TYR A 329 12.82 -0.88 -17.31
C TYR A 329 13.94 0.15 -17.25
N THR A 330 13.54 1.42 -17.22
CA THR A 330 14.43 2.58 -17.26
C THR A 330 14.71 3.14 -15.87
N LYS A 331 15.72 4.02 -15.76
CA LYS A 331 15.98 4.84 -14.58
C LYS A 331 14.74 5.68 -14.21
N GLY A 332 13.98 6.14 -15.20
CA GLY A 332 12.71 6.85 -15.03
C GLY A 332 11.64 5.99 -14.37
N ASP A 333 11.54 4.71 -14.73
CA ASP A 333 10.62 3.75 -14.08
C ASP A 333 11.02 3.47 -12.63
N LEU A 334 12.33 3.35 -12.35
CA LEU A 334 12.83 3.22 -10.98
C LEU A 334 12.55 4.47 -10.13
N LEU A 335 12.77 5.66 -10.70
CA LEU A 335 12.43 6.94 -10.05
C LEU A 335 10.92 7.07 -9.81
N GLN A 336 10.10 6.67 -10.78
CA GLN A 336 8.64 6.69 -10.62
C GLN A 336 8.17 5.68 -9.57
N TYR A 337 8.74 4.47 -9.54
CA TYR A 337 8.49 3.49 -8.48
C TYR A 337 8.73 4.12 -7.10
N TYR A 338 9.91 4.71 -6.90
CA TYR A 338 10.27 5.31 -5.62
C TYR A 338 9.40 6.52 -5.26
N ALA A 339 8.97 7.34 -6.22
CA ALA A 339 7.99 8.39 -5.99
C ALA A 339 6.62 7.83 -5.57
N SER A 340 6.13 6.78 -6.23
CA SER A 340 4.80 6.19 -5.99
C SER A 340 4.74 5.39 -4.67
N ILE A 341 5.84 4.80 -4.22
CA ILE A 341 5.93 4.08 -2.93
C ILE A 341 6.37 4.96 -1.76
N ALA A 342 6.86 6.19 -2.02
CA ALA A 342 7.35 7.11 -0.99
C ALA A 342 6.42 7.30 0.22
N PRO A 343 5.08 7.39 0.08
CA PRO A 343 4.19 7.53 1.23
C PRO A 343 4.28 6.37 2.24
N LEU A 344 4.63 5.17 1.79
CA LEU A 344 4.87 4.02 2.67
C LEU A 344 6.34 3.90 3.09
N LEU A 345 7.28 4.23 2.19
CA LEU A 345 8.71 4.06 2.44
C LEU A 345 9.31 5.13 3.36
N LEU A 346 8.94 6.41 3.20
CA LEU A 346 9.57 7.52 3.93
C LEU A 346 9.43 7.40 5.46
N PRO A 347 8.29 6.98 6.05
CA PRO A 347 8.20 6.73 7.49
C PRO A 347 9.26 5.73 8.00
N HIS A 348 9.57 4.68 7.23
CA HIS A 348 10.61 3.71 7.61
C HIS A 348 12.03 4.25 7.50
N LEU A 349 12.26 5.25 6.67
CA LEU A 349 13.56 5.94 6.51
C LEU A 349 13.73 7.14 7.46
N GLU A 350 12.66 7.55 8.15
CA GLU A 350 12.62 8.80 8.91
C GLU A 350 13.69 8.85 10.02
N GLY A 351 14.55 9.87 9.95
CA GLY A 351 15.64 10.07 10.91
C GLY A 351 16.75 9.01 10.86
N ARG A 352 16.76 8.10 9.87
CA ARG A 352 17.80 7.07 9.72
C ARG A 352 18.91 7.54 8.78
N ALA A 353 20.14 7.17 9.11
CA ALA A 353 21.25 7.22 8.16
C ALA A 353 21.06 6.16 7.06
N ILE A 354 21.38 6.50 5.82
CA ILE A 354 21.22 5.62 4.66
C ILE A 354 22.59 5.31 4.03
N VAL A 355 22.83 4.03 3.75
CA VAL A 355 23.89 3.57 2.84
C VAL A 355 23.26 3.30 1.47
N MET A 356 23.90 3.79 0.42
CA MET A 356 23.42 3.64 -0.97
C MET A 356 24.16 2.49 -1.65
N SER A 357 23.43 1.61 -2.34
CA SER A 357 24.01 0.61 -3.25
C SER A 357 23.82 1.13 -4.67
N ARG A 358 24.88 1.68 -5.26
CA ARG A 358 24.81 2.45 -6.52
C ARG A 358 25.22 1.62 -7.72
N TYR A 359 24.41 1.70 -8.77
CA TYR A 359 24.52 1.02 -10.06
C TYR A 359 24.42 2.09 -11.17
N PRO A 360 25.47 2.89 -11.44
CA PRO A 360 25.40 4.00 -12.38
C PRO A 360 25.02 3.57 -13.81
N ASP A 361 25.34 2.31 -14.16
CA ASP A 361 25.13 1.71 -15.47
C ASP A 361 24.00 0.65 -15.52
N GLY A 362 23.16 0.59 -14.48
CA GLY A 362 22.05 -0.36 -14.37
C GLY A 362 22.42 -1.63 -13.60
N ALA A 363 21.43 -2.49 -13.38
CA ALA A 363 21.50 -3.66 -12.50
C ALA A 363 22.58 -4.69 -12.90
N ASP A 364 22.85 -4.83 -14.21
CA ASP A 364 23.87 -5.74 -14.75
C ASP A 364 25.29 -5.12 -14.76
N GLY A 365 25.43 -3.85 -14.35
CA GLY A 365 26.70 -3.11 -14.34
C GLY A 365 27.45 -3.17 -13.01
N ASP A 366 28.65 -2.57 -12.99
CA ASP A 366 29.44 -2.43 -11.77
C ASP A 366 28.70 -1.63 -10.68
N SER A 367 28.85 -2.05 -9.43
CA SER A 367 28.20 -1.42 -8.28
C SER A 367 29.13 -1.13 -7.11
N PHE A 368 28.73 -0.20 -6.26
CA PHE A 368 29.46 0.15 -5.04
C PHE A 368 28.55 0.60 -3.91
N TYR A 369 28.97 0.27 -2.67
CA TYR A 369 28.35 0.78 -1.44
C TYR A 369 28.94 2.14 -1.07
N GLU A 370 28.09 3.15 -1.03
CA GLU A 370 28.46 4.51 -0.66
C GLU A 370 27.85 4.88 0.70
N LYS A 371 28.73 5.00 1.71
CA LYS A 371 28.38 5.42 3.08
C LYS A 371 28.45 6.94 3.27
N GLN A 372 29.48 7.55 2.69
CA GLN A 372 29.72 8.99 2.78
C GLN A 372 28.84 9.71 1.77
N ALA A 373 28.13 10.75 2.22
CA ALA A 373 27.31 11.60 1.39
C ALA A 373 28.18 12.26 0.29
N PRO A 374 27.77 12.19 -0.99
CA PRO A 374 28.59 12.72 -2.08
C PRO A 374 28.91 14.20 -1.93
N SER A 375 30.15 14.58 -2.24
CA SER A 375 30.64 15.97 -2.10
C SER A 375 29.94 16.98 -3.01
N HIS A 376 29.12 16.51 -3.96
CA HIS A 376 28.30 17.31 -4.86
C HIS A 376 26.80 17.29 -4.49
N ARG A 377 26.47 16.83 -3.27
CA ARG A 377 25.10 16.94 -2.75
C ARG A 377 24.67 18.41 -2.70
N PRO A 378 23.39 18.72 -2.96
CA PRO A 378 22.88 20.06 -2.79
C PRO A 378 22.76 20.39 -1.29
N ASP A 379 22.87 21.69 -0.96
CA ASP A 379 22.84 22.17 0.43
C ASP A 379 21.54 21.81 1.18
N TRP A 380 20.44 21.65 0.45
CA TRP A 380 19.13 21.27 1.00
C TRP A 380 19.05 19.81 1.42
N LEU A 381 19.91 18.92 0.89
CA LEU A 381 19.86 17.50 1.21
C LEU A 381 20.49 17.25 2.60
N PRO A 382 19.72 16.77 3.59
CA PRO A 382 20.22 16.58 4.93
C PRO A 382 21.15 15.36 5.04
N VAL A 383 22.01 15.41 6.07
CA VAL A 383 22.95 14.34 6.41
C VAL A 383 22.96 14.04 7.90
N ALA A 384 23.26 12.79 8.23
CA ALA A 384 23.45 12.28 9.58
C ALA A 384 24.95 11.98 9.82
N PRO A 385 25.68 12.80 10.59
CA PRO A 385 27.07 12.51 10.94
C PRO A 385 27.13 11.42 12.01
N LEU A 386 27.65 10.24 11.66
CA LEU A 386 27.81 9.11 12.59
C LEU A 386 29.29 8.74 12.74
N TRP A 387 29.72 8.47 13.98
CA TRP A 387 31.12 8.15 14.28
C TRP A 387 31.52 6.80 13.66
N SER A 388 32.68 6.77 12.99
CA SER A 388 33.25 5.54 12.42
C SER A 388 34.54 5.16 13.13
N GLU A 389 34.49 4.15 14.00
CA GLU A 389 35.67 3.65 14.73
C GLU A 389 36.84 3.28 13.80
N HIS A 390 36.54 2.71 12.62
CA HIS A 390 37.53 2.37 11.61
C HIS A 390 38.25 3.57 10.96
N ARG A 391 37.69 4.78 11.07
CA ARG A 391 38.27 6.01 10.50
C ARG A 391 38.78 6.98 11.56
N GLY A 392 38.23 6.95 12.78
CA GLY A 392 38.52 7.93 13.82
C GLY A 392 37.90 9.32 13.55
N GLU A 393 36.89 9.39 12.69
CA GLU A 393 36.15 10.60 12.31
C GLU A 393 34.67 10.25 12.03
N PRO A 394 33.76 11.24 12.04
CA PRO A 394 32.39 11.04 11.57
C PRO A 394 32.33 10.81 10.05
N ILE A 395 31.45 9.89 9.63
CA ILE A 395 30.99 9.79 8.24
C ILE A 395 29.64 10.51 8.16
N GLU A 396 29.48 11.42 7.21
CA GLU A 396 28.16 12.01 6.92
C GLU A 396 27.38 11.03 6.04
N PHE A 397 26.28 10.46 6.53
CA PHE A 397 25.37 9.63 5.73
C PHE A 397 24.25 10.49 5.18
N VAL A 398 23.73 10.20 3.97
CA VAL A 398 22.51 10.85 3.48
C VAL A 398 21.29 10.39 4.29
N THR A 399 20.26 11.23 4.36
CA THR A 399 18.94 10.87 4.89
C THR A 399 17.84 11.24 3.87
N ALA A 400 16.64 10.70 4.05
CA ALA A 400 15.51 10.93 3.14
C ALA A 400 14.23 11.31 3.92
N PRO A 401 14.07 12.60 4.31
CA PRO A 401 12.86 13.06 4.99
C PRO A 401 11.68 13.31 4.05
N ASP A 402 11.93 13.48 2.75
CA ASP A 402 10.94 13.85 1.74
C ASP A 402 11.19 13.14 0.40
N VAL A 403 10.20 13.25 -0.50
CA VAL A 403 10.21 12.60 -1.82
C VAL A 403 11.38 13.09 -2.68
N ASP A 404 11.69 14.38 -2.64
CA ASP A 404 12.79 14.96 -3.44
C ASP A 404 14.17 14.45 -2.97
N SER A 405 14.36 14.28 -1.66
CA SER A 405 15.58 13.67 -1.09
C SER A 405 15.72 12.20 -1.50
N LEU A 406 14.63 11.43 -1.46
CA LEU A 406 14.59 10.04 -1.93
C LEU A 406 14.88 9.94 -3.44
N LEU A 407 14.24 10.79 -4.25
CA LEU A 407 14.46 10.81 -5.70
C LEU A 407 15.87 11.30 -6.05
N TRP A 408 16.49 12.18 -5.26
CA TRP A 408 17.90 12.54 -5.43
C TRP A 408 18.82 11.33 -5.24
N ILE A 409 18.63 10.55 -4.17
CA ILE A 409 19.38 9.31 -3.89
C ILE A 409 19.25 8.33 -5.06
N VAL A 410 18.02 8.06 -5.52
CA VAL A 410 17.76 7.15 -6.65
C VAL A 410 18.34 7.70 -7.97
N ASN A 411 18.31 9.03 -8.18
CA ASN A 411 18.87 9.70 -9.35
C ASN A 411 20.40 9.57 -9.45
N LEU A 412 21.10 9.30 -8.35
CA LEU A 412 22.53 8.92 -8.36
C LEU A 412 22.79 7.49 -8.86
N GLY A 413 21.74 6.73 -9.17
CA GLY A 413 21.80 5.31 -9.52
C GLY A 413 21.70 4.38 -8.31
N ALA A 414 21.26 4.85 -7.14
CA ALA A 414 21.00 3.96 -6.00
C ALA A 414 19.77 3.08 -6.31
N ILE A 415 20.01 1.81 -6.65
CA ILE A 415 18.92 0.82 -6.85
C ILE A 415 18.47 0.28 -5.49
N GLU A 416 19.41 0.05 -4.57
CA GLU A 416 19.07 -0.39 -3.21
C GLU A 416 19.35 0.70 -2.18
N ILE A 417 18.43 0.82 -1.22
CA ILE A 417 18.50 1.75 -0.10
C ILE A 417 18.65 0.93 1.17
N HIS A 418 19.73 1.16 1.93
CA HIS A 418 20.09 0.38 3.11
C HIS A 418 20.14 1.28 4.36
N PRO A 419 19.01 1.47 5.07
CA PRO A 419 18.96 2.27 6.29
C PRO A 419 19.65 1.56 7.48
N TRP A 420 20.06 2.36 8.46
CA TRP A 420 20.51 1.86 9.77
C TRP A 420 19.33 1.39 10.64
N LEU A 421 19.55 0.40 11.51
CA LEU A 421 18.52 -0.10 12.45
C LEU A 421 18.20 0.89 13.58
N THR A 422 19.03 1.92 13.73
CA THR A 422 18.91 3.06 14.64
C THR A 422 18.42 4.32 13.93
N LYS A 423 17.75 5.22 14.66
CA LYS A 423 17.66 6.63 14.25
C LYS A 423 19.01 7.30 14.52
N ALA A 424 19.43 8.25 13.68
CA ALA A 424 20.72 8.91 13.79
C ALA A 424 20.90 9.73 15.09
N ALA A 425 19.81 10.11 15.74
CA ALA A 425 19.81 10.79 17.03
C ALA A 425 20.25 9.88 18.21
N ASP A 426 20.05 8.56 18.10
CA ASP A 426 20.60 7.57 19.03
C ASP A 426 21.15 6.36 18.25
N PRO A 427 22.40 6.46 17.74
CA PRO A 427 22.99 5.42 16.91
C PRO A 427 23.43 4.18 17.70
N GLY A 428 23.20 4.13 19.02
CA GLY A 428 23.50 2.98 19.87
C GLY A 428 22.29 2.09 20.18
N ARG A 429 21.06 2.60 20.00
CA ARG A 429 19.81 1.94 20.42
C ARG A 429 18.95 1.50 19.22
N PRO A 430 19.16 0.30 18.66
CA PRO A 430 18.34 -0.21 17.56
C PRO A 430 16.85 -0.24 17.92
N THR A 431 16.03 0.29 17.00
CA THR A 431 14.55 0.27 17.07
C THR A 431 13.94 -1.07 16.64
N GLN A 432 14.75 -1.98 16.11
CA GLN A 432 14.31 -3.22 15.45
C GLN A 432 15.40 -4.29 15.60
N ALA A 433 15.00 -5.54 15.83
CA ALA A 433 15.85 -6.72 15.64
C ALA A 433 15.53 -7.40 14.30
N ILE A 434 16.51 -8.07 13.70
CA ILE A 434 16.36 -8.77 12.42
C ILE A 434 16.83 -10.21 12.54
N PHE A 435 15.98 -11.15 12.12
CA PHE A 435 16.38 -12.49 11.71
C PHE A 435 16.52 -12.49 10.20
N ASP A 436 17.74 -12.59 9.70
CA ASP A 436 18.05 -12.67 8.27
C ASP A 436 18.23 -14.15 7.89
N LEU A 437 17.37 -14.64 7.00
CA LEU A 437 17.20 -16.07 6.69
C LEU A 437 17.57 -16.31 5.22
N ASP A 438 18.86 -16.56 4.98
CA ASP A 438 19.42 -16.72 3.64
C ASP A 438 19.59 -18.21 3.29
N PRO A 439 18.98 -18.74 2.21
CA PRO A 439 19.27 -20.08 1.73
C PRO A 439 20.72 -20.14 1.23
N ALA A 440 21.51 -21.08 1.75
CA ALA A 440 22.82 -21.40 1.19
C ALA A 440 22.67 -22.21 -0.11
N GLU A 441 23.79 -22.47 -0.80
CA GLU A 441 23.78 -23.31 -2.00
C GLU A 441 23.12 -24.67 -1.73
N GLY A 442 22.16 -25.04 -2.57
CA GLY A 442 21.38 -26.28 -2.45
C GLY A 442 20.24 -26.24 -1.44
N ALA A 443 19.99 -25.12 -0.75
CA ALA A 443 18.77 -24.91 0.02
C ALA A 443 17.64 -24.33 -0.86
N ASP A 444 16.39 -24.69 -0.56
CA ASP A 444 15.21 -24.25 -1.31
C ASP A 444 14.33 -23.25 -0.52
N TRP A 445 13.29 -22.74 -1.19
CA TRP A 445 12.34 -21.78 -0.60
C TRP A 445 11.49 -22.38 0.52
N GLU A 446 11.09 -23.66 0.42
CA GLU A 446 10.29 -24.34 1.45
C GLU A 446 11.07 -24.44 2.77
N GLN A 447 12.39 -24.65 2.71
CA GLN A 447 13.26 -24.58 3.88
C GLN A 447 13.33 -23.16 4.48
N VAL A 448 13.40 -22.10 3.66
CA VAL A 448 13.38 -20.70 4.16
C VAL A 448 12.06 -20.39 4.86
N VAL A 449 10.93 -20.78 4.27
CA VAL A 449 9.59 -20.66 4.88
C VAL A 449 9.49 -21.46 6.18
N THR A 450 10.02 -22.68 6.21
CA THR A 450 10.08 -23.53 7.42
C THR A 450 10.85 -22.83 8.55
N VAL A 451 12.03 -22.28 8.26
CA VAL A 451 12.85 -21.58 9.27
C VAL A 451 12.19 -20.28 9.71
N ALA A 452 11.54 -19.52 8.81
CA ALA A 452 10.75 -18.35 9.17
C ALA A 452 9.57 -18.71 10.10
N GLY A 453 8.91 -19.85 9.86
CA GLY A 453 7.87 -20.41 10.73
C GLY A 453 8.40 -20.79 12.12
N LEU A 454 9.62 -21.32 12.22
CA LEU A 454 10.27 -21.60 13.50
C LEU A 454 10.63 -20.31 14.26
N VAL A 455 11.13 -19.27 13.57
CA VAL A 455 11.33 -17.94 14.16
C VAL A 455 10.01 -17.39 14.72
N ARG A 456 8.93 -17.41 13.92
CA ARG A 456 7.59 -16.99 14.36
C ARG A 456 7.14 -17.71 15.63
N LEU A 457 7.28 -19.04 15.66
CA LEU A 457 6.87 -19.87 16.79
C LEU A 457 7.65 -19.51 18.06
N VAL A 458 8.97 -19.29 17.96
CA VAL A 458 9.79 -18.92 19.12
C VAL A 458 9.40 -17.52 19.61
N LEU A 459 9.28 -16.54 18.73
CA LEU A 459 8.83 -15.18 19.08
C LEU A 459 7.49 -15.20 19.82
N GLN A 460 6.49 -15.92 19.29
CA GLN A 460 5.18 -16.05 19.92
C GLN A 460 5.25 -16.71 21.32
N ARG A 461 6.20 -17.62 21.56
CA ARG A 461 6.42 -18.23 22.88
C ARG A 461 7.11 -17.30 23.87
N LEU A 462 7.89 -16.35 23.37
CA LEU A 462 8.55 -15.30 24.15
C LEU A 462 7.68 -14.04 24.33
N GLY A 463 6.44 -14.05 23.81
CA GLY A 463 5.51 -12.92 23.89
C GLY A 463 5.81 -11.78 22.91
N LEU A 464 6.59 -12.06 21.85
CA LEU A 464 6.99 -11.09 20.83
C LEU A 464 6.27 -11.33 19.49
N GLU A 465 5.93 -10.24 18.79
CA GLU A 465 5.48 -10.22 17.39
C GLU A 465 6.68 -9.92 16.48
N GLY A 466 6.73 -10.62 15.34
CA GLY A 466 7.66 -10.34 14.25
C GLY A 466 6.90 -10.12 12.94
N HIS A 467 7.53 -9.41 12.00
CA HIS A 467 6.94 -9.02 10.72
C HIS A 467 7.86 -9.50 9.58
N PRO A 468 7.42 -10.43 8.73
CA PRO A 468 8.25 -11.01 7.67
C PRO A 468 8.21 -10.13 6.41
N LYS A 469 9.34 -10.05 5.70
CA LYS A 469 9.39 -9.55 4.32
C LYS A 469 10.25 -10.44 3.44
N THR A 470 9.97 -10.49 2.14
CA THR A 470 10.97 -10.98 1.19
C THR A 470 12.21 -10.08 1.26
N SER A 471 13.38 -10.68 1.04
CA SER A 471 14.60 -9.91 0.77
C SER A 471 14.54 -9.18 -0.58
N GLY A 472 13.68 -9.62 -1.51
CA GLY A 472 13.75 -9.30 -2.94
C GLY A 472 14.93 -10.01 -3.65
N ALA A 473 15.58 -10.94 -2.96
CA ALA A 473 16.54 -11.89 -3.49
C ALA A 473 16.01 -13.31 -3.13
N THR A 474 16.81 -14.14 -2.46
CA THR A 474 16.48 -15.53 -2.17
C THR A 474 15.98 -15.78 -0.74
N GLY A 475 16.28 -14.88 0.21
CA GLY A 475 15.95 -15.04 1.64
C GLY A 475 14.68 -14.32 2.12
N ILE A 476 14.30 -14.59 3.36
CA ILE A 476 13.26 -13.87 4.13
C ILE A 476 13.95 -13.10 5.27
N HIS A 477 13.51 -11.88 5.56
CA HIS A 477 13.90 -11.19 6.79
C HIS A 477 12.69 -11.13 7.73
N VAL A 478 12.85 -11.44 9.01
CA VAL A 478 11.82 -11.24 10.04
C VAL A 478 12.26 -10.13 10.98
N TYR A 479 11.47 -9.05 11.04
CA TYR A 479 11.73 -7.88 11.85
C TYR A 479 10.93 -7.93 13.16
N VAL A 480 11.55 -7.61 14.28
CA VAL A 480 10.89 -7.45 15.58
C VAL A 480 11.00 -5.97 15.98
N PRO A 481 9.91 -5.21 16.08
CA PRO A 481 9.96 -3.83 16.56
C PRO A 481 10.33 -3.80 18.04
N LEU A 482 11.20 -2.86 18.43
CA LEU A 482 11.72 -2.71 19.80
C LEU A 482 11.64 -1.26 20.28
N ASP A 483 11.39 -1.07 21.58
CA ASP A 483 11.72 0.18 22.27
C ASP A 483 13.22 0.48 22.08
N PRO A 484 13.63 1.74 21.78
CA PRO A 484 15.03 2.13 21.62
C PRO A 484 15.76 2.26 22.98
N ILE A 485 15.71 1.20 23.79
CA ILE A 485 16.35 1.08 25.11
C ILE A 485 17.41 -0.04 25.13
N HIS A 486 17.31 -1.02 24.22
CA HIS A 486 18.29 -2.09 24.05
C HIS A 486 19.46 -1.60 23.18
N ASP A 487 20.69 -2.03 23.45
CA ASP A 487 21.83 -1.80 22.55
C ASP A 487 22.04 -2.97 21.59
N TYR A 488 22.88 -2.76 20.57
CA TYR A 488 23.20 -3.79 19.59
C TYR A 488 23.76 -5.09 20.19
N ALA A 489 24.51 -5.04 21.30
CA ALA A 489 25.06 -6.25 21.91
C ALA A 489 23.94 -7.13 22.49
N ARG A 490 23.01 -6.50 23.22
CA ARG A 490 21.81 -7.12 23.78
C ARG A 490 20.88 -7.69 22.69
N VAL A 491 20.54 -6.88 21.68
CA VAL A 491 19.70 -7.33 20.55
C VAL A 491 20.32 -8.48 19.78
N ARG A 492 21.64 -8.42 19.51
CA ARG A 492 22.37 -9.50 18.85
C ARG A 492 22.40 -10.79 19.69
N ALA A 493 22.57 -10.69 21.00
CA ALA A 493 22.57 -11.86 21.89
C ALA A 493 21.20 -12.58 21.89
N PHE A 494 20.11 -11.81 21.92
CA PHE A 494 18.75 -12.33 21.76
C PHE A 494 18.55 -13.08 20.43
N VAL A 495 18.91 -12.46 19.30
CA VAL A 495 18.81 -13.10 17.96
C VAL A 495 19.71 -14.34 17.88
N GLU A 496 20.91 -14.30 18.48
CA GLU A 496 21.83 -15.45 18.52
C GLU A 496 21.24 -16.62 19.33
N ALA A 497 20.65 -16.36 20.50
CA ALA A 497 20.04 -17.39 21.34
C ALA A 497 18.86 -18.08 20.63
N VAL A 498 17.96 -17.30 20.04
CA VAL A 498 16.82 -17.82 19.25
C VAL A 498 17.33 -18.62 18.04
N GLY A 499 18.32 -18.11 17.30
CA GLY A 499 18.92 -18.84 16.17
C GLY A 499 19.53 -20.19 16.60
N ARG A 500 20.25 -20.22 17.73
CA ARG A 500 20.84 -21.45 18.28
C ARG A 500 19.78 -22.47 18.68
N MET A 501 18.64 -22.03 19.25
CA MET A 501 17.51 -22.91 19.54
C MET A 501 16.91 -23.52 18.26
N ILE A 502 16.78 -22.72 17.19
CA ILE A 502 16.25 -23.20 15.89
C ILE A 502 17.20 -24.21 15.26
N VAL A 503 18.52 -23.95 15.26
CA VAL A 503 19.52 -24.92 14.77
C VAL A 503 19.52 -26.20 15.60
N ALA A 504 19.32 -26.12 16.92
CA ALA A 504 19.22 -27.31 17.77
C ALA A 504 17.94 -28.13 17.52
N ALA A 505 16.84 -27.46 17.17
CA ALA A 505 15.56 -28.11 16.86
C ALA A 505 15.49 -28.67 15.42
N ALA A 506 16.20 -28.06 14.47
CA ALA A 506 16.10 -28.35 13.05
C ALA A 506 17.48 -28.29 12.33
N PRO A 507 18.48 -29.08 12.77
CA PRO A 507 19.88 -28.98 12.32
C PRO A 507 20.10 -29.33 10.85
N ASP A 508 19.17 -30.08 10.25
CA ASP A 508 19.20 -30.51 8.85
C ASP A 508 18.68 -29.44 7.87
N VAL A 509 18.03 -28.38 8.37
CA VAL A 509 17.49 -27.27 7.55
C VAL A 509 18.00 -25.89 7.94
N ALA A 510 18.49 -25.69 9.17
CA ALA A 510 19.01 -24.42 9.67
C ALA A 510 20.49 -24.51 10.06
N THR A 511 21.23 -23.41 9.91
CA THR A 511 22.63 -23.29 10.31
C THR A 511 23.00 -21.86 10.74
N MET A 512 24.01 -21.75 11.60
CA MET A 512 24.66 -20.48 11.97
C MET A 512 26.19 -20.55 11.75
N GLU A 513 26.66 -21.55 11.01
CA GLU A 513 28.09 -21.75 10.77
C GLU A 513 28.67 -20.69 9.83
N TRP A 514 29.79 -20.07 10.23
CA TRP A 514 30.40 -19.00 9.46
C TRP A 514 31.07 -19.47 8.17
N ASP A 515 31.57 -20.71 8.13
CA ASP A 515 32.15 -21.32 6.94
C ASP A 515 31.08 -21.64 5.89
N ILE A 516 31.24 -21.15 4.66
CA ILE A 516 30.24 -21.27 3.58
C ILE A 516 30.03 -22.74 3.18
N GLY A 517 31.11 -23.52 3.09
CA GLY A 517 31.03 -24.95 2.72
C GLY A 517 30.27 -25.79 3.77
N SER A 518 30.25 -25.32 5.02
CA SER A 518 29.49 -25.93 6.11
C SER A 518 27.99 -25.58 6.08
N ARG A 519 27.52 -24.73 5.17
CA ARG A 519 26.11 -24.31 5.08
C ARG A 519 25.27 -25.04 4.03
N THR A 520 25.90 -25.72 3.07
CA THR A 520 25.23 -26.35 1.91
C THR A 520 23.97 -27.14 2.29
N GLY A 521 22.87 -26.92 1.56
CA GLY A 521 21.57 -27.56 1.80
C GLY A 521 20.76 -26.99 2.97
N ARG A 522 21.20 -25.89 3.61
CA ARG A 522 20.56 -25.30 4.79
C ARG A 522 20.39 -23.78 4.69
N VAL A 523 19.45 -23.25 5.46
CA VAL A 523 19.21 -21.81 5.63
C VAL A 523 20.13 -21.26 6.71
N PHE A 524 20.90 -20.23 6.37
CA PHE A 524 21.77 -19.50 7.29
C PHE A 524 20.98 -18.43 8.05
N ILE A 525 21.11 -18.42 9.38
CA ILE A 525 20.50 -17.40 10.26
C ILE A 525 21.58 -16.36 10.62
N ASP A 526 21.63 -15.22 9.93
CA ASP A 526 22.67 -14.19 10.17
C ASP A 526 22.30 -13.25 11.33
N HIS A 527 22.63 -13.68 12.55
CA HIS A 527 22.53 -12.83 13.74
C HIS A 527 23.44 -11.60 13.71
N ASN A 528 24.54 -11.57 12.93
CA ASN A 528 25.44 -10.42 12.84
C ASN A 528 24.89 -9.26 12.01
N GLN A 529 23.71 -9.38 11.37
CA GLN A 529 22.99 -8.20 10.86
C GLN A 529 22.57 -7.23 11.98
N ASN A 530 22.54 -7.69 13.23
CA ASN A 530 22.27 -6.90 14.43
C ASN A 530 23.54 -6.31 15.06
N VAL A 531 24.59 -6.06 14.26
CA VAL A 531 25.82 -5.36 14.71
C VAL A 531 25.76 -3.89 14.29
N GLY A 532 26.23 -2.98 15.15
CA GLY A 532 26.26 -1.55 14.84
C GLY A 532 26.97 -1.22 13.52
N GLY A 533 26.33 -0.39 12.69
CA GLY A 533 26.86 0.03 11.39
C GLY A 533 26.75 -1.01 10.27
N LYS A 534 26.12 -2.17 10.51
CA LYS A 534 25.50 -3.00 9.48
C LYS A 534 24.23 -2.36 8.97
N THR A 535 23.91 -2.63 7.72
CA THR A 535 22.73 -2.13 7.01
C THR A 535 22.26 -3.20 6.04
N ILE A 536 20.96 -3.26 5.81
CA ILE A 536 20.30 -4.26 4.97
C ILE A 536 19.23 -3.58 4.10
N ALA A 537 18.85 -4.20 2.98
CA ALA A 537 17.91 -3.60 2.05
C ALA A 537 16.58 -3.27 2.74
N SER A 538 16.19 -1.99 2.63
CA SER A 538 14.96 -1.45 3.22
C SER A 538 13.74 -2.26 2.82
N VAL A 539 12.69 -2.19 3.64
CA VAL A 539 11.34 -2.41 3.15
C VAL A 539 11.09 -1.56 1.90
N TYR A 540 10.36 -2.09 0.92
CA TYR A 540 10.10 -1.47 -0.38
C TYR A 540 11.36 -1.09 -1.21
N SER A 541 12.55 -1.59 -0.87
CA SER A 541 13.72 -1.39 -1.74
C SER A 541 13.63 -2.30 -2.97
N VAL A 542 13.83 -1.73 -4.16
CA VAL A 542 14.12 -2.52 -5.37
C VAL A 542 15.46 -3.22 -5.21
N ARG A 543 15.61 -4.38 -5.85
CA ARG A 543 16.85 -5.16 -5.92
C ARG A 543 17.37 -5.22 -7.37
N PRO A 544 18.69 -5.18 -7.59
CA PRO A 544 19.34 -5.18 -8.91
C PRO A 544 19.38 -6.62 -9.47
N ARG A 545 18.20 -7.14 -9.85
CA ARG A 545 18.01 -8.48 -10.40
C ARG A 545 17.00 -8.43 -11.57
N PRO A 546 17.00 -9.42 -12.49
CA PRO A 546 15.96 -9.55 -13.50
C PRO A 546 14.56 -9.53 -12.87
N GLY A 547 13.59 -8.88 -13.54
CA GLY A 547 12.27 -8.60 -12.98
C GLY A 547 12.21 -7.37 -12.07
N ALA A 548 13.35 -6.82 -11.64
CA ALA A 548 13.44 -5.76 -10.62
C ALA A 548 12.60 -6.06 -9.34
N PRO A 549 12.86 -7.19 -8.66
CA PRO A 549 12.12 -7.61 -7.47
C PRO A 549 12.30 -6.62 -6.31
N VAL A 550 11.32 -6.62 -5.41
CA VAL A 550 11.20 -5.71 -4.27
C VAL A 550 11.29 -6.48 -2.96
N SER A 551 11.96 -5.87 -2.00
CA SER A 551 11.99 -6.27 -0.59
C SER A 551 10.62 -5.97 0.07
N THR A 552 9.70 -6.93 0.03
CA THR A 552 8.26 -6.69 0.20
C THR A 552 7.69 -7.29 1.50
N PRO A 553 6.99 -6.50 2.33
CA PRO A 553 6.24 -6.99 3.51
C PRO A 553 5.23 -8.08 3.20
N LEU A 554 5.20 -9.09 4.08
CA LEU A 554 4.34 -10.27 4.00
C LEU A 554 3.43 -10.40 5.23
N VAL A 555 2.26 -11.01 5.06
CA VAL A 555 1.48 -11.57 6.15
C VAL A 555 1.96 -13.00 6.41
N TRP A 556 2.03 -13.40 7.67
CA TRP A 556 2.54 -14.73 8.04
C TRP A 556 1.79 -15.92 7.44
N GLY A 557 0.54 -15.73 7.02
CA GLY A 557 -0.33 -16.79 6.48
C GLY A 557 -0.28 -16.94 4.96
N GLU A 558 0.69 -16.32 4.28
CA GLU A 558 0.88 -16.47 2.81
C GLU A 558 2.30 -16.94 2.44
N LEU A 559 3.17 -17.21 3.43
CA LEU A 559 4.60 -17.47 3.16
C LEU A 559 4.85 -18.71 2.29
N ASP A 560 3.96 -19.70 2.38
CA ASP A 560 3.90 -20.94 1.61
C ASP A 560 3.23 -20.77 0.23
N GLU A 561 2.46 -19.70 0.02
CA GLU A 561 1.79 -19.37 -1.25
C GLU A 561 2.57 -18.36 -2.09
N ILE A 562 3.45 -17.56 -1.48
CA ILE A 562 4.11 -16.43 -2.14
C ILE A 562 5.28 -16.86 -3.02
N LEU A 563 5.33 -16.28 -4.23
CA LEU A 563 6.45 -16.40 -5.16
C LEU A 563 7.24 -15.08 -5.16
N PRO A 564 8.45 -15.00 -4.56
CA PRO A 564 9.18 -13.73 -4.40
C PRO A 564 9.43 -12.97 -5.71
N ASP A 565 9.72 -13.68 -6.79
CA ASP A 565 9.99 -13.09 -8.12
C ASP A 565 8.76 -12.40 -8.74
N HIS A 566 7.55 -12.65 -8.22
CA HIS A 566 6.33 -11.97 -8.63
C HIS A 566 6.10 -10.64 -7.90
N LEU A 567 6.95 -10.28 -6.92
CA LEU A 567 6.87 -9.02 -6.17
C LEU A 567 7.90 -8.03 -6.70
N THR A 568 7.53 -7.28 -7.74
CA THR A 568 8.42 -6.40 -8.52
C THR A 568 7.99 -4.94 -8.45
N LEU A 569 8.84 -4.03 -8.94
CA LEU A 569 8.47 -2.61 -9.10
C LEU A 569 7.25 -2.38 -10.02
N ALA A 570 6.87 -3.38 -10.83
CA ALA A 570 5.73 -3.32 -11.74
C ALA A 570 4.45 -3.97 -11.15
N THR A 571 4.59 -4.96 -10.28
CA THR A 571 3.48 -5.83 -9.84
C THR A 571 3.04 -5.60 -8.38
N ILE A 572 3.87 -4.98 -7.55
CA ILE A 572 3.58 -4.80 -6.11
C ILE A 572 2.34 -3.91 -5.84
N TRP A 573 1.84 -3.17 -6.84
CA TRP A 573 0.78 -2.17 -6.66
C TRP A 573 -0.56 -2.76 -6.22
N ASP A 574 -0.98 -3.91 -6.77
CA ASP A 574 -2.18 -4.59 -6.30
C ASP A 574 -2.02 -5.08 -4.86
N ARG A 575 -0.80 -5.47 -4.44
CA ARG A 575 -0.50 -5.84 -3.06
C ARG A 575 -0.52 -4.63 -2.13
N VAL A 576 0.17 -3.56 -2.49
CA VAL A 576 0.18 -2.30 -1.74
C VAL A 576 -1.23 -1.71 -1.65
N ALA A 577 -2.09 -1.96 -2.64
CA ALA A 577 -3.49 -1.59 -2.56
C ALA A 577 -4.31 -2.40 -1.53
N ARG A 578 -3.92 -3.65 -1.22
CA ARG A 578 -4.83 -4.69 -0.70
C ARG A 578 -5.10 -4.77 0.83
N PHE A 579 -4.21 -4.51 1.79
CA PHE A 579 -2.81 -4.11 1.74
C PHE A 579 -2.62 -2.85 2.61
N GLY A 580 -2.06 -1.79 2.03
CA GLY A 580 -1.43 -0.70 2.78
C GLY A 580 -0.01 -1.07 3.19
N ASP A 581 0.49 -0.47 4.27
CA ASP A 581 1.79 -0.80 4.83
C ASP A 581 1.71 -1.88 5.92
N LEU A 582 1.98 -3.13 5.54
CA LEU A 582 2.06 -4.25 6.49
C LEU A 582 3.24 -4.13 7.48
N PHE A 583 4.17 -3.20 7.25
CA PHE A 583 5.29 -2.90 8.15
C PHE A 583 5.03 -1.71 9.08
N SER A 584 3.86 -1.07 9.05
CA SER A 584 3.53 0.04 9.95
C SER A 584 3.76 -0.22 11.45
N PRO A 585 3.60 -1.44 12.02
CA PRO A 585 3.93 -1.70 13.42
C PRO A 585 5.41 -1.47 13.77
N LEU A 586 6.30 -1.44 12.77
CA LEU A 586 7.71 -1.12 12.95
C LEU A 586 7.99 0.36 13.22
N LEU A 587 6.99 1.23 13.07
CA LEU A 587 7.06 2.67 13.32
C LEU A 587 6.75 3.01 14.79
N GLU A 588 5.94 2.20 15.46
CA GLU A 588 5.46 2.45 16.83
C GLU A 588 6.51 2.12 17.91
N GLY A 589 7.28 1.03 17.73
CA GLY A 589 8.39 0.64 18.62
C GLY A 589 7.96 0.32 20.06
N THR A 590 7.31 -0.83 20.25
CA THR A 590 6.50 -1.12 21.45
C THR A 590 6.89 -2.37 22.26
N GLN A 591 7.92 -3.11 21.84
CA GLN A 591 8.30 -4.38 22.49
C GLN A 591 9.66 -4.30 23.17
N ARG A 592 9.85 -5.12 24.20
CA ARG A 592 11.08 -5.16 25.00
C ARG A 592 11.57 -6.57 25.22
N LEU A 593 12.88 -6.71 25.36
CA LEU A 593 13.54 -8.01 25.43
C LEU A 593 13.63 -8.61 26.84
N GLU A 594 13.40 -7.88 27.94
CA GLU A 594 13.64 -8.37 29.32
C GLU A 594 13.01 -9.75 29.60
N ALA A 595 11.70 -9.90 29.33
CA ALA A 595 10.99 -11.15 29.60
C ALA A 595 11.39 -12.30 28.64
N ALA A 596 11.84 -11.96 27.43
CA ALA A 596 12.35 -12.93 26.47
C ALA A 596 13.75 -13.41 26.88
N GLU A 597 14.59 -12.52 27.38
CA GLU A 597 15.96 -12.82 27.85
C GLU A 597 15.95 -13.67 29.12
N GLU A 598 15.07 -13.37 30.09
CA GLU A 598 14.84 -14.21 31.29
C GLU A 598 14.40 -15.62 30.88
N ALA A 599 13.47 -15.74 29.92
CA ALA A 599 12.99 -17.03 29.41
C ALA A 599 14.05 -17.81 28.61
N LEU A 600 15.04 -17.11 28.03
CA LEU A 600 16.17 -17.69 27.30
C LEU A 600 17.40 -17.96 28.20
N GLY A 601 17.44 -17.39 29.41
CA GLY A 601 18.58 -17.47 30.34
C GLY A 601 19.81 -16.69 29.86
N ILE A 602 19.60 -15.47 29.34
CA ILE A 602 20.63 -14.59 28.76
C ILE A 602 20.61 -13.16 29.35
N ASP A 603 20.01 -12.99 30.53
CA ASP A 603 19.80 -11.73 31.26
C ASP A 603 21.05 -11.14 31.95
#